data_AF-F4MZJ4-F1
#
_entry.id   AF-F4MZJ4-F1
#
_cell.length_a   1.000
_cell.length_b   1.000
_cell.length_c   1.000
_cell.angle_alpha   90.00
_cell.angle_beta   90.00
_cell.angle_gamma   90.00
#
_symmetry.space_group_name_H-M   'P 1'
#
loop_
_entity.id
_entity.type
_entity.pdbx_description
1 polymer ?
#
loop_
_entity_poly.entity_id
_entity_poly.type
_entity_poly.pdbx_seq_one_letter_code
_entity_poly.pdbx_strand_id
1 'polypeptide(L)'
;MKITVVCGNGLGTSLMMEISIKNILKELAVSAEVDHVDLGSAKGTPSDIFIGTKDIAEQLVTQAVGGKIVALDNYDRTKKL
;
A
#
# COMPACT_ATOMS: atom_id res chain seq x y z
N MET A 1 -10.64 9.16 -3.57
CA MET A 1 -9.19 8.92 -3.40
C MET A 1 -8.99 7.42 -3.33
N LYS A 2 -8.05 6.89 -4.10
CA LYS A 2 -7.71 5.47 -4.16
C LYS A 2 -6.31 5.25 -3.62
N ILE A 3 -6.20 4.30 -2.68
CA ILE A 3 -4.95 3.86 -2.06
C ILE A 3 -4.75 2.39 -2.44
N THR A 4 -3.58 2.08 -3.00
CA THR A 4 -3.22 0.74 -3.41
C THR A 4 -2.03 0.26 -2.61
N VAL A 5 -2.23 -0.79 -1.82
CA VAL A 5 -1.13 -1.50 -1.16
C VAL A 5 -0.46 -2.43 -2.17
N VAL A 6 0.87 -2.38 -2.26
CA VAL A 6 1.66 -3.19 -3.18
C VAL A 6 2.54 -4.16 -2.42
N CYS A 7 2.60 -5.39 -2.92
CA CYS A 7 3.10 -6.53 -2.17
C CYS A 7 4.04 -7.37 -3.03
N GLY A 8 5.20 -7.73 -2.49
CA GLY A 8 6.16 -8.60 -3.20
C GLY A 8 6.06 -10.09 -2.86
N ASN A 9 5.72 -10.44 -1.62
CA ASN A 9 6.07 -11.76 -1.06
C ASN A 9 4.97 -12.50 -0.26
N GLY A 10 3.68 -12.14 -0.39
CA GLY A 10 2.60 -13.00 0.15
C GLY A 10 1.29 -12.29 0.51
N LEU A 11 0.17 -12.91 0.12
CA LEU A 11 -1.20 -12.39 0.28
C LEU A 11 -1.58 -11.99 1.72
N GLY A 12 -0.98 -12.61 2.74
CA GLY A 12 -1.36 -12.35 4.15
C GLY A 12 -0.93 -10.98 4.68
N THR A 13 0.26 -10.51 4.28
CA THR A 13 0.79 -9.21 4.76
C THR A 13 0.05 -8.04 4.11
N SER A 14 -0.25 -8.17 2.81
CA SER A 14 -1.06 -7.26 2.00
C SER A 14 -2.42 -6.97 2.64
N LEU A 15 -3.13 -8.03 3.02
CA LEU A 15 -4.47 -7.94 3.58
C LEU A 15 -4.45 -7.29 4.97
N MET A 16 -3.44 -7.62 5.81
CA MET A 16 -3.30 -6.97 7.11
C MET A 16 -3.00 -5.47 6.99
N MET A 17 -2.17 -5.08 6.02
CA MET A 17 -1.89 -3.67 5.75
C MET A 17 -3.15 -2.95 5.26
N GLU A 18 -3.91 -3.55 4.34
CA GLU A 18 -5.18 -3.00 3.86
C GLU A 18 -6.16 -2.77 5.02
N ILE A 19 -6.36 -3.77 5.88
CA ILE A 19 -7.24 -3.66 7.07
C ILE A 19 -6.76 -2.53 7.99
N SER A 20 -5.46 -2.43 8.24
CA SER A 20 -4.88 -1.40 9.12
C SER A 20 -5.12 0.00 8.56
N ILE A 21 -4.89 0.20 7.26
CA ILE A 21 -5.14 1.48 6.59
C ILE A 21 -6.63 1.83 6.63
N LYS A 22 -7.53 0.87 6.36
CA LYS A 22 -8.98 1.07 6.46
C LYS A 22 -9.41 1.51 7.87
N ASN A 23 -8.81 0.94 8.91
CA ASN A 23 -9.09 1.34 10.29
C ASN A 23 -8.61 2.77 10.59
N ILE A 24 -7.40 3.13 10.18
CA ILE A 24 -6.85 4.50 10.35
C ILE A 24 -7.73 5.52 9.62
N LEU A 25 -8.13 5.24 8.38
CA LEU A 25 -9.02 6.12 7.60
C LEU A 25 -10.37 6.32 8.30
N LYS A 26 -10.92 5.25 8.90
CA LYS A 26 -12.17 5.33 9.66
C LYS A 26 -12.01 6.18 10.91
N GLU A 27 -10.91 6.04 11.66
CA GLU A 27 -10.62 6.86 12.84
C GLU A 27 -10.44 8.34 12.50
N LEU A 28 -9.83 8.63 11.35
CA LEU A 28 -9.63 10.00 10.84
C LEU A 28 -10.85 10.57 10.11
N ALA A 29 -11.95 9.81 9.98
CA ALA A 29 -13.13 10.17 9.19
C ALA A 29 -12.81 10.56 7.73
N VAL A 30 -11.80 9.92 7.13
CA VAL A 30 -11.39 10.12 5.73
C VAL A 30 -12.01 9.04 4.84
N SER A 31 -12.67 9.46 3.75
CA SER A 31 -13.22 8.54 2.75
C SER A 31 -12.19 8.25 1.66
N ALA A 32 -11.73 6.99 1.58
CA ALA A 32 -10.87 6.50 0.51
C ALA A 32 -11.15 5.03 0.22
N GLU A 33 -10.97 4.64 -1.04
CA GLU A 33 -10.97 3.24 -1.44
C GLU A 33 -9.57 2.68 -1.21
N VAL A 34 -9.50 1.54 -0.52
CA VAL A 34 -8.24 0.84 -0.24
C VAL A 34 -8.34 -0.56 -0.81
N ASP A 35 -7.37 -0.90 -1.66
CA ASP A 35 -7.23 -2.19 -2.32
C ASP A 35 -5.76 -2.63 -2.28
N HIS A 36 -5.47 -3.87 -2.67
CA HIS A 36 -4.11 -4.38 -2.76
C HIS A 36 -3.85 -5.10 -4.09
N VAL A 37 -2.62 -5.00 -4.57
CA VAL A 37 -2.13 -5.69 -5.76
C VAL A 37 -0.73 -6.25 -5.53
N ASP A 38 -0.32 -7.21 -6.37
CA ASP A 38 1.08 -7.60 -6.46
C ASP A 38 1.91 -6.54 -7.19
N LEU A 39 3.23 -6.61 -7.02
CA LEU A 39 4.17 -5.68 -7.64
C LEU A 39 4.10 -5.64 -9.18
N GLY A 40 3.82 -6.76 -9.84
CA GLY A 40 3.73 -6.85 -11.30
C GLY A 40 2.51 -6.11 -11.85
N SER A 41 1.42 -6.10 -11.07
CA SER A 41 0.17 -5.41 -11.39
C SER A 41 0.18 -3.91 -11.08
N ALA A 42 1.13 -3.43 -10.28
CA ALA A 42 1.14 -2.06 -9.75
C ALA A 42 1.19 -0.98 -10.85
N LYS A 43 2.07 -1.12 -11.86
CA LYS A 43 2.22 -0.13 -12.94
C LYS A 43 0.93 0.10 -13.75
N GLY A 44 0.15 -0.95 -13.96
CA GLY A 44 -1.11 -0.88 -14.71
C GLY A 44 -2.31 -0.47 -13.86
N THR A 45 -2.14 -0.33 -12.54
CA THR A 45 -3.24 -0.06 -11.61
C THR A 45 -3.40 1.46 -11.44
N PRO A 46 -4.55 2.05 -11.80
CA PRO A 46 -4.82 3.45 -11.48
C PRO A 46 -4.94 3.61 -9.97
N SER A 47 -4.17 4.52 -9.37
CA SER A 47 -4.20 4.82 -7.93
C SER A 47 -3.63 6.21 -7.65
N ASP A 48 -4.16 6.89 -6.63
CA ASP A 48 -3.62 8.18 -6.18
C ASP A 48 -2.38 7.99 -5.29
N ILE A 49 -2.38 6.92 -4.49
CA ILE A 49 -1.32 6.59 -3.53
C ILE A 49 -1.00 5.10 -3.61
N PHE A 50 0.28 4.78 -3.78
CA PHE A 50 0.82 3.44 -3.63
C PHE A 50 1.56 3.32 -2.31
N ILE A 51 1.26 2.28 -1.55
CA ILE A 51 1.87 2.00 -0.25
C ILE A 51 2.57 0.64 -0.31
N GLY A 52 3.82 0.57 0.12
CA GLY A 52 4.56 -0.69 0.21
C GLY A 52 5.61 -0.62 1.30
N THR A 53 6.25 -1.76 1.59
CA THR A 53 7.50 -1.76 2.34
C THR A 53 8.58 -0.99 1.57
N LYS A 54 9.66 -0.61 2.25
CA LYS A 54 10.73 0.21 1.64
C LYS A 54 11.28 -0.37 0.33
N ASP A 55 11.53 -1.68 0.29
CA ASP A 55 11.96 -2.41 -0.91
C ASP A 55 10.93 -2.34 -2.05
N ILE A 56 9.64 -2.47 -1.74
CA ILE A 56 8.56 -2.34 -2.73
C ILE A 56 8.45 -0.91 -3.23
N ALA A 57 8.59 0.09 -2.35
CA ALA A 57 8.56 1.49 -2.75
C ALA A 57 9.68 1.83 -3.74
N GLU A 58 10.90 1.33 -3.52
CA GLU A 58 12.03 1.49 -4.46
C GLU A 58 11.72 0.86 -5.83
N GLN A 59 11.07 -0.30 -5.84
CA GLN A 59 10.64 -0.95 -7.09
C GLN A 59 9.51 -0.19 -7.78
N LEU A 60 8.57 0.40 -7.04
CA LEU A 60 7.51 1.25 -7.60
C LEU A 60 8.06 2.53 -8.23
N VAL A 61 9.09 3.13 -7.62
CA VAL A 61 9.82 4.26 -8.22
C VAL A 61 10.45 3.82 -9.54
N THR A 62 11.10 2.65 -9.55
CA THR A 62 11.72 2.09 -10.76
C THR A 62 10.69 1.81 -11.87
N GLN A 63 9.48 1.35 -11.51
CA GLN A 63 8.40 1.10 -12.47
C GLN A 63 7.74 2.39 -13.00
N ALA A 64 8.01 3.55 -12.36
CA ALA A 64 7.38 4.84 -12.65
C ALA A 64 5.85 4.78 -12.61
N VAL A 65 5.30 4.31 -11.48
CA VAL A 65 3.84 4.30 -11.28
C VAL A 65 3.25 5.71 -11.24
N GLY A 66 1.99 5.87 -11.66
CA GLY A 66 1.36 7.18 -11.84
C GLY A 66 0.92 7.91 -10.56
N GLY A 67 1.06 7.30 -9.38
CA GLY A 67 0.58 7.82 -8.10
C GLY A 67 1.70 8.15 -7.12
N LYS A 68 1.34 8.77 -5.99
CA LYS A 68 2.31 9.08 -4.92
C LYS A 68 2.77 7.78 -4.25
N ILE A 69 4.07 7.62 -4.09
CA ILE A 69 4.65 6.45 -3.41
C ILE A 69 4.90 6.78 -1.94
N VAL A 70 4.44 5.91 -1.04
CA VAL A 70 4.67 5.98 0.41
C VAL A 70 5.30 4.67 0.87
N ALA A 71 6.51 4.77 1.41
CA ALA A 71 7.22 3.64 2.00
C ALA A 71 6.84 3.49 3.48
N LEU A 72 6.58 2.25 3.92
CA LEU A 72 6.51 1.90 5.33
C LEU A 72 7.88 1.43 5.80
N ASP A 73 8.49 2.22 6.68
CA ASP A 73 9.84 1.96 7.21
C ASP A 73 9.89 0.79 8.22
N ASN A 74 8.78 0.47 8.89
CA ASN A 74 8.72 -0.60 9.90
C ASN A 74 7.35 -1.30 9.87
N TYR A 75 7.19 -2.31 9.02
CA TYR A 75 6.08 -3.26 9.18
C TYR A 75 6.49 -4.35 10.17
N ASP A 76 6.42 -4.02 11.46
CA ASP A 76 6.56 -5.00 12.54
C ASP A 76 5.18 -5.64 12.80
N ARG A 77 5.04 -6.96 12.58
CA ARG A 77 3.77 -7.69 12.77
C ARG A 77 3.22 -7.57 14.21
N THR A 78 4.02 -7.10 15.15
CA THR A 78 3.67 -6.92 16.56
C THR A 78 3.21 -5.51 16.92
N LYS A 79 3.38 -4.52 16.03
CA LYS A 79 2.99 -3.12 16.29
C LYS A 79 1.92 -2.71 15.30
N LYS A 80 0.77 -2.25 15.81
CA LYS A 80 -0.23 -1.56 15.00
C LYS A 80 0.44 -0.34 14.33
N LEU A 81 0.17 -0.16 13.03
CA LEU A 81 0.43 1.09 12.31
C LEU A 81 -0.27 2.26 12.99
#